data_AF-A0A9K3LZF8-F1
#
_entry.id   AF-A0A9K3LZF8-F1
#
_cell.length_a   1.000
_cell.length_b   1.000
_cell.length_c   1.000
_cell.angle_alpha   90.00
_cell.angle_beta   90.00
_cell.angle_gamma   90.00
#
_symmetry.space_group_name_H-M   'P 1'
#
loop_
_entity.id
_entity.type
_entity.pdbx_description
1 polymer ?
#
loop_
_entity_poly.entity_id
_entity_poly.type
_entity_poly.pdbx_seq_one_letter_code
_entity_poly.pdbx_strand_id
1 'polypeptide(L)'
;MTTSSKPDGPLGKAPDIAVGASDRLLLGVSVFGFGVITYLVYSYILSKVKSAREMREEERDRQISFEEKLARADVSTLNRAQRRARARLIMKQQRRIDNTGLDEMRMMDDDGNIILMPDDQMPLRLEDEENEEDFPQFDDDAHYASSSRHLSRKERQKAAKQIEIQERKVLEEERRKEQEELQQKERIRKLERERKKASQMEEERKKRQQQRAAEELAAYHSWRIFLPRPKPGASTEMELPKGFITVKEWKKELCKDPIVTVSELSRRFWVSKQEVRERISELLETDRITGVLDADRFIHLSTSDLVSLSGFLKAKDTFDSTVVQAKIDELVKS
;
A
#
# COMPACT_ATOMS: atom_id res chain seq x y z
N MET A 1 68.69 18.20 -12.60
CA MET A 1 68.81 16.82 -13.08
C MET A 1 69.61 16.04 -12.05
N THR A 2 68.95 15.25 -11.22
CA THR A 2 69.60 14.33 -10.27
C THR A 2 68.76 13.05 -10.25
N THR A 3 69.27 12.00 -10.92
CA THR A 3 68.66 10.68 -10.93
C THR A 3 69.20 9.86 -9.76
N SER A 4 68.34 9.60 -8.79
CA SER A 4 68.62 8.73 -7.64
C SER A 4 68.32 7.28 -8.03
N SER A 5 69.37 6.48 -8.20
CA SER A 5 69.27 5.03 -8.43
C SER A 5 69.36 4.30 -7.08
N LYS A 6 68.30 3.57 -6.71
CA LYS A 6 68.30 2.65 -5.54
C LYS A 6 69.06 1.36 -5.89
N PRO A 7 69.87 0.81 -4.97
CA PRO A 7 70.59 -0.44 -5.20
C PRO A 7 69.66 -1.65 -5.03
N ASP A 8 69.67 -2.54 -6.01
CA ASP A 8 68.95 -3.83 -5.99
C ASP A 8 69.65 -4.80 -5.03
N GLY A 9 68.88 -5.41 -4.13
CA GLY A 9 69.38 -6.39 -3.15
C GLY A 9 69.69 -7.77 -3.77
N PRO A 10 70.41 -8.64 -3.04
CA PRO A 10 71.01 -9.88 -3.56
C PRO A 10 70.02 -11.02 -3.89
N LEU A 11 68.71 -10.79 -3.73
CA LEU A 11 67.67 -11.82 -3.94
C LEU A 11 66.87 -11.64 -5.24
N GLY A 12 67.27 -10.70 -6.10
CA GLY A 12 66.58 -10.45 -7.36
C GLY A 12 65.19 -9.82 -7.16
N LYS A 13 64.62 -9.29 -8.25
CA LYS A 13 63.29 -8.67 -8.24
C LYS A 13 62.25 -9.74 -7.94
N ALA A 14 61.64 -9.68 -6.76
CA ALA A 14 60.46 -10.47 -6.46
C ALA A 14 59.38 -10.15 -7.51
N PRO A 15 58.69 -11.15 -8.08
CA PRO A 15 57.55 -10.86 -8.95
C PRO A 15 56.53 -10.06 -8.14
N ASP A 16 56.13 -8.90 -8.65
CA ASP A 16 55.01 -8.11 -8.16
C ASP A 16 53.72 -8.92 -8.35
N ILE A 17 53.49 -9.89 -7.46
CA ILE A 17 52.22 -10.60 -7.38
C ILE A 17 51.23 -9.59 -6.81
N ALA A 18 50.38 -9.06 -7.68
CA ALA A 18 49.36 -8.06 -7.38
C ALA A 18 48.28 -8.62 -6.43
N VAL A 19 48.59 -8.70 -5.13
CA VAL A 19 47.67 -9.16 -4.08
C VAL A 19 46.49 -8.19 -3.85
N GLY A 20 46.54 -6.99 -4.44
CA GLY A 20 45.51 -5.96 -4.28
C GLY A 20 44.23 -6.18 -5.11
N ALA A 21 44.26 -7.03 -6.14
CA ALA A 21 43.09 -7.29 -6.99
C ALA A 21 42.17 -8.36 -6.41
N SER A 22 42.72 -9.38 -5.75
CA SER A 22 41.96 -10.49 -5.18
C SER A 22 41.13 -10.08 -3.97
N ASP A 23 41.61 -9.12 -3.16
CA ASP A 23 40.94 -8.71 -1.94
C ASP A 23 39.67 -7.89 -2.21
N ARG A 24 39.71 -7.04 -3.24
CA ARG A 24 38.53 -6.30 -3.71
C ARG A 24 37.48 -7.19 -4.36
N LEU A 25 37.92 -8.23 -5.08
CA LEU A 25 37.02 -9.25 -5.63
C LEU A 25 36.37 -10.09 -4.52
N LEU A 26 37.13 -10.50 -3.50
CA LEU A 26 36.60 -11.20 -2.32
C LEU A 26 35.58 -10.34 -1.56
N LEU A 27 35.86 -9.04 -1.40
CA LEU A 27 34.92 -8.10 -0.80
C LEU A 27 33.64 -7.98 -1.65
N GLY A 28 33.78 -7.84 -2.98
CA GLY A 28 32.64 -7.74 -3.89
C GLY A 28 31.76 -8.99 -3.89
N VAL A 29 32.38 -10.17 -3.93
CA VAL A 29 31.67 -11.45 -3.88
C VAL A 29 30.97 -11.65 -2.53
N SER A 30 31.58 -11.27 -1.42
CA SER A 30 30.96 -11.41 -0.10
C SER A 30 29.76 -10.46 0.07
N VAL A 31 29.90 -9.18 -0.31
CA VAL A 31 28.80 -8.20 -0.21
C VAL A 31 27.63 -8.60 -1.11
N PHE A 32 27.91 -9.06 -2.33
CA PHE A 32 26.87 -9.54 -3.23
C PHE A 32 26.18 -10.80 -2.70
N GLY A 33 26.95 -11.77 -2.19
CA GLY A 33 26.42 -12.99 -1.59
C GLY A 33 25.50 -12.72 -0.39
N PHE A 34 25.93 -11.86 0.55
CA PHE A 34 25.10 -11.47 1.69
C PHE A 34 23.85 -10.68 1.27
N GLY A 35 23.95 -9.85 0.23
CA GLY A 35 22.81 -9.13 -0.34
C GLY A 35 21.73 -10.08 -0.88
N VAL A 36 22.14 -11.08 -1.66
CA VAL A 36 21.21 -12.09 -2.21
C VAL A 36 20.56 -12.90 -1.08
N ILE A 37 21.32 -13.35 -0.09
CA ILE A 37 20.78 -14.12 1.05
C ILE A 37 19.78 -13.27 1.85
N THR A 38 20.12 -12.02 2.13
CA THR A 38 19.23 -11.10 2.87
C THR A 38 17.94 -10.84 2.09
N TYR A 39 18.03 -10.66 0.78
CA TYR A 39 16.86 -10.50 -0.10
C TYR A 39 15.98 -11.74 -0.09
N LEU A 40 16.56 -12.94 -0.16
CA LEU A 40 15.81 -14.19 -0.13
C LEU A 40 15.10 -14.40 1.22
N VAL A 41 15.77 -14.13 2.35
CA VAL A 41 15.16 -14.20 3.69
C VAL A 41 14.05 -13.16 3.83
N TYR A 42 14.28 -11.92 3.39
CA TYR A 42 13.28 -10.86 3.42
C TYR A 42 12.06 -11.22 2.55
N SER A 43 12.28 -11.72 1.34
CA SER A 43 11.22 -12.19 0.44
C SER A 43 10.43 -13.35 1.04
N TYR A 44 11.12 -14.30 1.69
CA TYR A 44 10.48 -15.40 2.40
C TYR A 44 9.61 -14.91 3.55
N ILE A 45 10.11 -14.00 4.39
CA ILE A 45 9.34 -13.40 5.48
C ILE A 45 8.13 -12.64 4.92
N LEU A 46 8.28 -11.83 3.88
CA LEU A 46 7.16 -11.12 3.25
C LEU A 46 6.14 -12.09 2.66
N SER A 47 6.57 -13.17 2.02
CA SER A 47 5.67 -14.19 1.48
C SER A 47 4.88 -14.89 2.59
N LYS A 48 5.53 -15.20 3.72
CA LYS A 48 4.89 -15.82 4.88
C LYS A 48 3.97 -14.86 5.62
N VAL A 49 4.33 -13.58 5.74
CA VAL A 49 3.48 -12.55 6.33
C VAL A 49 2.27 -12.28 5.44
N LYS A 50 2.44 -12.28 4.12
CA LYS A 50 1.33 -12.15 3.17
C LYS A 50 0.40 -13.36 3.22
N SER A 51 0.95 -14.57 3.24
CA SER A 51 0.19 -15.82 3.41
C SER A 51 -0.52 -15.88 4.76
N ALA A 52 0.10 -15.40 5.84
CA ALA A 52 -0.53 -15.33 7.16
C ALA A 52 -1.64 -14.26 7.22
N ARG A 53 -1.52 -13.17 6.47
CA ARG A 53 -2.56 -12.15 6.35
C ARG A 53 -3.75 -12.64 5.53
N GLU A 54 -3.49 -13.34 4.42
CA GLU A 54 -4.52 -13.96 3.59
C GLU A 54 -5.26 -15.06 4.39
N MET A 55 -4.55 -15.92 5.13
CA MET A 55 -5.17 -16.90 6.04
C MET A 55 -6.05 -16.24 7.12
N ARG A 56 -5.64 -15.10 7.69
CA ARG A 56 -6.46 -14.35 8.67
C ARG A 56 -7.66 -13.62 8.06
N GLU A 57 -7.61 -13.29 6.77
CA GLU A 57 -8.77 -12.74 6.06
C GLU A 57 -9.73 -13.86 5.66
N GLU A 58 -9.22 -15.01 5.21
CA GLU A 58 -10.04 -16.20 4.97
C GLU A 58 -10.70 -16.74 6.24
N GLU A 59 -10.00 -16.78 7.39
CA GLU A 59 -10.59 -17.19 8.67
C GLU A 59 -11.69 -16.23 9.12
N ARG A 60 -11.50 -14.91 8.94
CA ARG A 60 -12.54 -13.91 9.21
C ARG A 60 -13.73 -14.11 8.27
N ASP A 61 -13.50 -14.36 6.99
CA ASP A 61 -14.56 -14.63 6.04
C ASP A 61 -15.28 -15.97 6.30
N ARG A 62 -14.61 -16.97 6.89
CA ARG A 62 -15.26 -18.21 7.34
C ARG A 62 -16.08 -18.02 8.61
N GLN A 63 -15.71 -17.08 9.48
CA GLN A 63 -16.44 -16.76 10.72
C GLN A 63 -17.65 -15.86 10.52
N ILE A 64 -17.71 -15.08 9.43
CA ILE A 64 -18.91 -14.28 9.11
C ILE A 64 -20.04 -15.24 8.70
N SER A 65 -21.05 -15.34 9.55
CA SER A 65 -22.25 -16.16 9.34
C SER A 65 -22.87 -15.85 7.97
N PHE A 66 -23.38 -16.89 7.29
CA PHE A 66 -23.99 -16.76 5.96
C PHE A 66 -25.09 -15.67 5.91
N GLU A 67 -25.80 -15.46 7.03
CA GLU A 67 -26.80 -14.40 7.18
C GLU A 67 -26.20 -12.99 7.11
N GLU A 68 -25.02 -12.77 7.68
CA GLU A 68 -24.34 -11.47 7.71
C GLU A 68 -23.71 -11.14 6.35
N LYS A 69 -23.18 -12.14 5.63
CA LYS A 69 -22.75 -11.99 4.23
C LYS A 69 -23.90 -11.55 3.33
N LEU A 70 -25.09 -12.12 3.56
CA LEU A 70 -26.30 -11.78 2.79
C LEU A 70 -26.81 -10.37 3.09
N ALA A 71 -26.63 -9.88 4.32
CA ALA A 71 -27.00 -8.53 4.72
C ALA A 71 -26.06 -7.46 4.14
N ARG A 72 -24.76 -7.77 4.00
CA ARG A 72 -23.73 -6.84 3.53
C ARG A 72 -23.64 -6.71 2.01
N ALA A 73 -24.08 -7.72 1.25
CA ALA A 73 -24.01 -7.71 -0.21
C ALA A 73 -25.04 -6.74 -0.84
N ASP A 74 -24.63 -6.05 -1.91
CA ASP A 74 -25.47 -5.08 -2.64
C ASP A 74 -26.63 -5.77 -3.37
N VAL A 75 -27.83 -5.19 -3.28
CA VAL A 75 -29.08 -5.79 -3.82
C VAL A 75 -28.98 -6.14 -5.31
N SER A 76 -28.14 -5.42 -6.07
CA SER A 76 -27.91 -5.65 -7.51
C SER A 76 -27.22 -6.98 -7.81
N THR A 77 -26.37 -7.49 -6.92
CA THR A 77 -25.57 -8.71 -7.15
C THR A 77 -26.24 -9.98 -6.64
N LEU A 78 -27.33 -9.86 -5.86
CA LEU A 78 -28.04 -11.03 -5.32
C LEU A 78 -29.10 -11.58 -6.30
N ASN A 79 -29.15 -12.91 -6.39
CA ASN A 79 -30.17 -13.66 -7.12
C ASN A 79 -31.55 -13.55 -6.41
N ARG A 80 -32.66 -13.75 -7.14
CA ARG A 80 -34.05 -13.64 -6.65
C ARG A 80 -34.32 -14.45 -5.38
N ALA A 81 -33.74 -15.66 -5.27
CA ALA A 81 -33.87 -16.50 -4.08
C ALA A 81 -33.19 -15.87 -2.85
N GLN A 82 -32.00 -15.28 -3.03
CA GLN A 82 -31.24 -14.65 -1.95
C GLN A 82 -31.89 -13.34 -1.48
N ARG A 83 -32.51 -12.57 -2.39
CA ARG A 83 -33.30 -11.38 -2.03
C ARG A 83 -34.51 -11.75 -1.15
N ARG A 84 -35.18 -12.86 -1.45
CA ARG A 84 -36.29 -13.39 -0.63
C ARG A 84 -35.83 -13.84 0.75
N ALA A 85 -34.67 -14.50 0.84
CA ALA A 85 -34.08 -14.90 2.11
C ALA A 85 -33.70 -13.68 2.98
N ARG A 86 -33.05 -12.67 2.37
CA ARG A 86 -32.73 -11.41 3.04
C ARG A 86 -33.98 -10.67 3.54
N ALA A 87 -35.03 -10.59 2.71
CA ALA A 87 -36.30 -9.98 3.11
C ALA A 87 -36.94 -10.70 4.31
N ARG A 88 -36.92 -12.04 4.33
CA ARG A 88 -37.41 -12.84 5.48
C ARG A 88 -36.59 -12.58 6.75
N LEU A 89 -35.27 -12.42 6.63
CA LEU A 89 -34.39 -12.09 7.76
C LEU A 89 -34.69 -10.70 8.33
N ILE A 90 -34.82 -9.69 7.46
CA ILE A 90 -35.18 -8.32 7.86
C ILE A 90 -36.56 -8.31 8.53
N MET A 91 -37.55 -9.01 7.95
CA MET A 91 -38.88 -9.14 8.55
C MET A 91 -38.84 -9.86 9.92
N LYS A 92 -37.99 -10.87 10.09
CA LYS A 92 -37.81 -11.57 11.36
C LYS A 92 -37.13 -10.68 12.42
N GLN A 93 -36.22 -9.81 12.00
CA GLN A 93 -35.59 -8.81 12.89
C GLN A 93 -36.60 -7.74 13.30
N GLN A 94 -37.40 -7.22 12.36
CA GLN A 94 -38.47 -6.26 12.66
C GLN A 94 -39.50 -6.84 13.64
N ARG A 95 -39.93 -8.09 13.43
CA ARG A 95 -40.82 -8.78 14.38
C ARG A 95 -40.21 -8.97 15.78
N ARG A 96 -38.89 -9.14 15.88
CA ARG A 96 -38.23 -9.24 17.19
C ARG A 96 -38.22 -7.89 17.89
N ILE A 97 -37.96 -6.80 17.18
CA ILE A 97 -37.99 -5.43 17.71
C ILE A 97 -39.41 -5.07 18.19
N ASP A 98 -40.44 -5.41 17.41
CA ASP A 98 -41.83 -5.15 17.76
C ASP A 98 -42.30 -6.00 18.96
N ASN A 99 -41.81 -7.24 19.11
CA ASN A 99 -42.11 -8.07 20.29
C ASN A 99 -41.31 -7.67 21.53
N THR A 100 -40.07 -7.21 21.42
CA THR A 100 -39.31 -6.67 22.57
C THR A 100 -39.90 -5.37 23.11
N GLY A 101 -40.64 -4.61 22.29
CA GLY A 101 -41.41 -3.46 22.76
C GLY A 101 -42.64 -3.81 23.60
N LEU A 102 -43.09 -5.07 23.61
CA LEU A 102 -44.17 -5.58 24.46
C LEU A 102 -43.67 -6.40 25.67
N ASP A 103 -42.41 -6.84 25.66
CA ASP A 103 -41.79 -7.61 26.75
C ASP A 103 -41.04 -6.70 27.76
N GLU A 104 -40.82 -5.42 27.46
CA GLU A 104 -40.27 -4.42 28.38
C GLU A 104 -41.29 -3.88 29.42
N MET A 105 -42.45 -4.52 29.54
CA MET A 105 -43.40 -4.33 30.66
C MET A 105 -43.42 -5.51 31.66
N ARG A 106 -42.39 -6.38 31.64
CA ARG A 106 -42.10 -7.26 32.78
C ARG A 106 -41.18 -6.52 33.74
N MET A 107 -41.80 -5.85 34.72
CA MET A 107 -41.12 -5.39 35.93
C MET A 107 -40.46 -6.60 36.59
N MET A 108 -39.14 -6.53 36.74
CA MET A 108 -38.36 -7.45 37.56
C MET A 108 -38.19 -6.79 38.93
N ASP A 109 -38.69 -7.43 39.97
CA ASP A 109 -38.40 -7.05 41.35
C ASP A 109 -37.02 -7.62 41.72
N ASP A 110 -36.32 -6.95 42.63
CA ASP A 110 -34.89 -7.14 42.98
C ASP A 110 -34.54 -8.54 43.54
N ASP A 111 -35.53 -9.40 43.79
CA ASP A 111 -35.35 -10.74 44.38
C ASP A 111 -35.54 -11.91 43.37
N GLY A 112 -35.73 -11.62 42.08
CA GLY A 112 -35.62 -12.64 41.03
C GLY A 112 -36.74 -13.69 40.96
N ASN A 113 -37.93 -13.41 41.48
CA ASN A 113 -39.09 -14.29 41.33
C ASN A 113 -40.05 -13.79 40.23
N ILE A 114 -40.51 -14.70 39.35
CA ILE A 114 -41.46 -14.38 38.28
C ILE A 114 -42.87 -14.32 38.86
N ILE A 115 -43.47 -13.13 38.93
CA ILE A 115 -44.90 -13.00 39.24
C ILE A 115 -45.71 -13.50 38.04
N LEU A 116 -46.17 -14.75 38.09
CA LEU A 116 -47.32 -15.16 37.29
C LEU A 116 -48.55 -14.48 37.88
N MET A 117 -49.12 -13.51 37.16
CA MET A 117 -50.51 -13.13 37.41
C MET A 117 -51.40 -14.33 37.06
N PRO A 118 -52.29 -14.78 37.97
CA PRO A 118 -53.32 -15.73 37.61
C PRO A 118 -54.36 -14.99 36.75
N ASP A 119 -54.65 -15.56 35.58
CA ASP A 119 -55.83 -15.21 34.79
C ASP A 119 -57.08 -15.60 35.59
N ASP A 120 -57.67 -14.64 36.31
CA ASP A 120 -59.13 -14.52 36.42
C ASP A 120 -59.57 -13.24 37.16
N GLN A 121 -60.54 -12.56 36.55
CA GLN A 121 -61.51 -11.63 37.16
C GLN A 121 -61.06 -10.19 37.51
N MET A 122 -61.45 -9.25 36.63
CA MET A 122 -62.06 -7.98 37.08
C MET A 122 -63.33 -8.31 37.91
N PRO A 123 -63.83 -7.54 38.92
CA PRO A 123 -63.82 -6.07 38.98
C PRO A 123 -63.77 -5.42 40.42
N LEU A 124 -63.77 -4.08 40.47
CA LEU A 124 -64.39 -3.17 41.47
C LEU A 124 -64.48 -3.59 42.97
N ARG A 125 -63.84 -2.83 43.87
CA ARG A 125 -64.53 -2.19 45.03
C ARG A 125 -63.64 -1.21 45.81
N LEU A 126 -64.21 -0.06 46.18
CA LEU A 126 -63.78 0.81 47.27
C LEU A 126 -63.88 0.07 48.60
N GLU A 127 -62.95 0.33 49.53
CA GLU A 127 -63.25 0.51 50.96
C GLU A 127 -62.00 1.06 51.69
N ASP A 128 -62.24 2.13 52.47
CA ASP A 128 -61.33 2.72 53.45
C ASP A 128 -61.10 1.73 54.60
N GLU A 129 -59.86 1.62 55.12
CA GLU A 129 -59.62 1.27 56.52
C GLU A 129 -58.44 2.09 57.07
N GLU A 130 -58.76 2.83 58.12
CA GLU A 130 -57.87 3.51 59.04
C GLU A 130 -57.02 2.48 59.82
N ASN A 131 -55.75 2.79 60.07
CA ASN A 131 -55.15 2.35 61.33
C ASN A 131 -54.09 3.35 61.82
N GLU A 132 -54.30 3.78 63.06
CA GLU A 132 -53.46 4.64 63.88
C GLU A 132 -52.29 3.86 64.51
N GLU A 133 -51.47 4.62 65.25
CA GLU A 133 -50.43 4.26 66.23
C GLU A 133 -48.97 4.24 65.72
N ASP A 134 -47.95 4.72 66.44
CA ASP A 134 -47.77 5.83 67.40
C ASP A 134 -46.25 5.95 67.67
N PHE A 135 -45.72 7.19 67.75
CA PHE A 135 -44.48 7.69 68.41
C PHE A 135 -43.05 7.16 68.06
N PRO A 136 -41.93 7.92 68.31
CA PRO A 136 -41.80 9.01 69.29
C PRO A 136 -41.11 10.33 68.86
N GLN A 137 -41.34 11.32 69.73
CA GLN A 137 -40.82 12.68 69.83
C GLN A 137 -39.29 12.81 69.69
N PHE A 138 -38.88 13.87 68.99
CA PHE A 138 -37.64 14.59 69.27
C PHE A 138 -37.97 16.09 69.30
N ASP A 139 -37.96 16.66 70.51
CA ASP A 139 -37.93 18.10 70.74
C ASP A 139 -36.53 18.60 70.41
N ASP A 140 -36.42 19.60 69.54
CA ASP A 140 -35.29 20.53 69.58
C ASP A 140 -35.78 21.93 69.19
N ASP A 141 -35.77 22.80 70.21
CA ASP A 141 -36.06 24.22 70.14
C ASP A 141 -35.04 24.95 69.25
N ALA A 142 -35.51 25.54 68.15
CA ALA A 142 -34.78 26.60 67.47
C ALA A 142 -35.75 27.61 66.84
N HIS A 143 -36.00 28.68 67.59
CA HIS A 143 -36.57 29.92 67.09
C HIS A 143 -35.75 30.47 65.91
N TYR A 144 -36.25 30.34 64.69
CA TYR A 144 -35.99 31.32 63.63
C TYR A 144 -37.30 31.72 62.94
N ALA A 145 -37.60 33.01 63.08
CA ALA A 145 -38.67 33.69 62.42
C ALA A 145 -38.56 33.53 60.89
N SER A 146 -39.52 32.82 60.31
CA SER A 146 -40.00 33.14 58.98
C SER A 146 -41.51 32.96 59.00
N SER A 147 -42.23 33.94 58.44
CA SER A 147 -43.67 33.92 58.30
C SER A 147 -44.07 32.77 57.37
N SER A 148 -44.14 31.55 57.93
CA SER A 148 -44.66 30.40 57.23
C SER A 148 -46.16 30.56 57.23
N ARG A 149 -46.69 31.18 56.17
CA ARG A 149 -48.07 30.91 55.76
C ARG A 149 -48.15 29.40 55.67
N HIS A 150 -48.85 28.77 56.60
CA HIS A 150 -49.18 27.36 56.54
C HIS A 150 -50.06 27.14 55.31
N LEU A 151 -49.39 27.00 54.16
CA LEU A 151 -49.97 26.50 52.92
C LEU A 151 -50.70 25.22 53.30
N SER A 152 -51.98 25.16 52.95
CA SER A 152 -52.85 24.02 53.25
C SER A 152 -52.15 22.73 52.85
N ARG A 153 -52.40 21.61 53.57
CA ARG A 153 -51.84 20.28 53.24
C ARG A 153 -51.94 19.96 51.73
N LYS A 154 -53.04 20.39 51.10
CA LYS A 154 -53.32 20.27 49.67
C LYS A 154 -52.40 21.11 48.77
N GLU A 155 -51.95 22.27 49.23
CA GLU A 155 -51.07 23.18 48.50
C GLU A 155 -49.61 22.74 48.59
N ARG A 156 -49.16 22.23 49.75
CA ARG A 156 -47.84 21.57 49.89
C ARG A 156 -47.74 20.32 49.01
N GLN A 157 -48.80 19.51 48.96
CA GLN A 157 -48.84 18.32 48.12
C GLN A 157 -48.82 18.67 46.61
N LYS A 158 -49.49 19.74 46.20
CA LYS A 158 -49.43 20.23 44.81
C LYS A 158 -48.06 20.79 44.45
N ALA A 159 -47.42 21.54 45.35
CA ALA A 159 -46.07 22.05 45.13
C ALA A 159 -45.04 20.92 45.02
N ALA A 160 -45.09 19.91 45.90
CA ALA A 160 -44.22 18.75 45.84
C ALA A 160 -44.37 17.98 44.52
N LYS A 161 -45.62 17.74 44.08
CA LYS A 161 -45.89 17.07 42.79
C LYS A 161 -45.42 17.88 41.58
N GLN A 162 -45.48 19.21 41.65
CA GLN A 162 -44.97 20.07 40.57
C GLN A 162 -43.45 20.06 40.49
N ILE A 163 -42.76 20.01 41.62
CA ILE A 163 -41.30 19.89 41.69
C ILE A 163 -40.87 18.53 41.12
N GLU A 164 -41.49 17.43 41.55
CA GLU A 164 -41.21 16.08 41.04
C GLU A 164 -41.39 15.97 39.51
N ILE A 165 -42.46 16.58 38.97
CA ILE A 165 -42.69 16.62 37.52
C ILE A 165 -41.62 17.46 36.81
N GLN A 166 -41.14 18.56 37.40
CA GLN A 166 -40.09 19.38 36.82
C GLN A 166 -38.74 18.67 36.86
N GLU A 167 -38.38 18.04 37.97
CA GLU A 167 -37.15 17.26 38.11
C GLU A 167 -37.11 16.11 37.11
N ARG A 168 -38.22 15.37 36.94
CA ARG A 168 -38.31 14.30 35.95
C ARG A 168 -38.12 14.81 34.52
N LYS A 169 -38.66 15.99 34.19
CA LYS A 169 -38.49 16.62 32.88
C LYS A 169 -37.05 17.06 32.63
N VAL A 170 -36.40 17.69 33.61
CA VAL A 170 -34.99 18.10 33.50
C VAL A 170 -34.09 16.88 33.32
N LEU A 171 -34.32 15.82 34.08
CA LEU A 171 -33.53 14.59 34.01
C LEU A 171 -33.71 13.86 32.66
N GLU A 172 -34.92 13.89 32.09
CA GLU A 172 -35.19 13.34 30.75
C GLU A 172 -34.54 14.19 29.64
N GLU A 173 -34.56 15.52 29.76
CA GLU A 173 -33.89 16.44 28.84
C GLU A 173 -32.36 16.32 28.90
N GLU A 174 -31.77 16.19 30.09
CA GLU A 174 -30.34 15.95 30.28
C GLU A 174 -29.92 14.62 29.65
N ARG A 175 -30.69 13.55 29.89
CA ARG A 175 -30.43 12.23 29.30
C ARG A 175 -30.50 12.27 27.77
N ARG A 176 -31.46 13.01 27.20
CA ARG A 176 -31.58 13.18 25.74
C ARG A 176 -30.38 13.97 25.19
N LYS A 177 -30.00 15.05 25.85
CA LYS A 177 -28.87 15.89 25.43
C LYS A 177 -27.54 15.14 25.48
N GLU A 178 -27.31 14.35 26.52
CA GLU A 178 -26.11 13.51 26.63
C GLU A 178 -26.03 12.48 25.50
N GLN A 179 -27.14 11.83 25.16
CA GLN A 179 -27.20 10.91 24.03
C GLN A 179 -26.92 11.61 22.68
N GLU A 180 -27.48 12.80 22.47
CA GLU A 180 -27.23 13.60 21.26
C GLU A 180 -25.75 14.03 21.18
N GLU A 181 -25.15 14.47 22.28
CA GLU A 181 -23.72 14.84 22.33
C GLU A 181 -22.80 13.65 22.05
N LEU A 182 -23.09 12.48 22.61
CA LEU A 182 -22.34 11.25 22.33
C LEU A 182 -22.44 10.89 20.84
N GLN A 183 -23.64 10.91 20.26
CA GLN A 183 -23.82 10.65 18.83
C GLN A 183 -23.09 11.68 17.95
N GLN A 184 -23.10 12.96 18.32
CA GLN A 184 -22.37 14.00 17.58
C GLN A 184 -20.86 13.79 17.67
N LYS A 185 -20.32 13.51 18.87
CA LYS A 185 -18.90 13.19 19.06
C LYS A 185 -18.47 11.97 18.26
N GLU A 186 -19.29 10.93 18.21
CA GLU A 186 -19.02 9.74 17.38
C GLU A 186 -19.04 10.05 15.90
N ARG A 187 -20.01 10.83 15.42
CA ARG A 187 -20.09 11.28 14.01
C ARG A 187 -18.86 12.09 13.61
N ILE A 188 -18.44 13.05 14.44
CA ILE A 188 -17.25 13.87 14.20
C ILE A 188 -15.99 12.97 14.17
N ARG A 189 -15.84 12.07 15.14
CA ARG A 189 -14.69 11.15 15.20
C ARG A 189 -14.65 10.21 14.00
N LYS A 190 -15.80 9.73 13.53
CA LYS A 190 -15.90 8.90 12.32
C LYS A 190 -15.50 9.68 11.07
N LEU A 191 -16.04 10.90 10.92
CA LEU A 191 -15.73 11.78 9.79
C LEU A 191 -14.23 12.14 9.75
N GLU A 192 -13.61 12.43 10.89
CA GLU A 192 -12.18 12.73 10.98
C GLU A 192 -11.31 11.52 10.59
N ARG A 193 -11.69 10.32 11.04
CA ARG A 193 -11.01 9.06 10.66
C ARG A 193 -11.15 8.78 9.16
N GLU A 194 -12.33 8.98 8.59
CA GLU A 194 -12.56 8.81 7.15
C GLU A 194 -11.76 9.83 6.35
N ARG A 195 -11.72 11.10 6.78
CA ARG A 195 -10.93 12.15 6.13
C ARG A 195 -9.43 11.84 6.15
N LYS A 196 -8.89 11.38 7.30
CA LYS A 196 -7.48 10.97 7.41
C LYS A 196 -7.15 9.77 6.54
N LYS A 197 -8.04 8.78 6.46
CA LYS A 197 -7.87 7.63 5.56
C LYS A 197 -7.93 8.03 4.09
N ALA A 198 -8.87 8.92 3.74
CA ALA A 198 -9.01 9.43 2.39
C ALA A 198 -7.77 10.22 1.95
N SER A 199 -7.24 11.10 2.82
CA SER A 199 -6.02 11.86 2.50
C SER A 199 -4.79 10.96 2.37
N GLN A 200 -4.64 9.96 3.25
CA GLN A 200 -3.54 8.99 3.15
C GLN A 200 -3.60 8.17 1.86
N MET A 201 -4.79 7.69 1.47
CA MET A 201 -4.96 6.96 0.21
C MET A 201 -4.72 7.86 -1.01
N GLU A 202 -5.13 9.13 -0.96
CA GLU A 202 -4.88 10.07 -2.05
C GLU A 202 -3.38 10.39 -2.19
N GLU A 203 -2.67 10.61 -1.08
CA GLU A 203 -1.23 10.83 -1.07
C GLU A 203 -0.45 9.61 -1.58
N GLU A 204 -0.82 8.40 -1.13
CA GLU A 204 -0.22 7.16 -1.61
C GLU A 204 -0.47 6.97 -3.11
N ARG A 205 -1.69 7.26 -3.58
CA ARG A 205 -2.02 7.21 -5.01
C ARG A 205 -1.19 8.20 -5.82
N LYS A 206 -1.02 9.44 -5.34
CA LYS A 206 -0.20 10.46 -5.99
C LYS A 206 1.28 10.05 -6.02
N LYS A 207 1.83 9.55 -4.92
CA LYS A 207 3.21 9.04 -4.86
C LYS A 207 3.43 7.90 -5.86
N ARG A 208 2.50 6.94 -5.92
CA ARG A 208 2.57 5.82 -6.87
C ARG A 208 2.48 6.29 -8.32
N GLN A 209 1.65 7.29 -8.62
CA GLN A 209 1.56 7.88 -9.96
C GLN A 209 2.84 8.64 -10.33
N GLN A 210 3.41 9.41 -9.41
CA GLN A 210 4.67 10.13 -9.64
C GLN A 210 5.84 9.17 -9.85
N GLN A 211 5.92 8.09 -9.06
CA GLN A 211 6.93 7.04 -9.25
C GLN A 211 6.81 6.38 -10.61
N ARG A 212 5.59 5.96 -11.02
CA ARG A 212 5.36 5.40 -12.35
C ARG A 212 5.73 6.35 -13.48
N ALA A 213 5.33 7.62 -13.38
CA ALA A 213 5.68 8.62 -14.37
C ALA A 213 7.21 8.86 -14.44
N ALA A 214 7.90 8.84 -13.30
CA ALA A 214 9.35 8.95 -13.25
C ALA A 214 10.06 7.74 -13.86
N GLU A 215 9.58 6.52 -13.57
CA GLU A 215 10.08 5.26 -14.15
C GLU A 215 9.87 5.23 -15.67
N GLU A 216 8.68 5.61 -16.15
CA GLU A 216 8.37 5.69 -17.58
C GLU A 216 9.26 6.70 -18.30
N LEU A 217 9.48 7.87 -17.70
CA LEU A 217 10.36 8.90 -18.26
C LEU A 217 11.82 8.42 -18.28
N ALA A 218 12.29 7.77 -17.21
CA ALA A 218 13.62 7.18 -17.15
C ALA A 218 13.81 6.08 -18.21
N ALA A 219 12.81 5.21 -18.39
CA ALA A 219 12.81 4.17 -19.42
C ALA A 219 12.80 4.77 -20.84
N TYR A 220 12.04 5.84 -21.06
CA TYR A 220 12.05 6.55 -22.33
C TYR A 220 13.43 7.18 -22.64
N HIS A 221 14.08 7.76 -21.63
CA HIS A 221 15.43 8.31 -21.78
C HIS A 221 16.47 7.22 -22.02
N SER A 222 16.44 6.12 -21.27
CA SER A 222 17.34 4.99 -21.49
C SER A 222 17.14 4.37 -22.87
N TRP A 223 15.92 4.31 -23.38
CA TRP A 223 15.66 3.83 -24.74
C TRP A 223 16.11 4.81 -25.83
N ARG A 224 16.21 6.12 -25.56
CA ARG A 224 16.70 7.09 -26.55
C ARG A 224 18.22 7.25 -26.55
N ILE A 225 18.86 7.19 -25.39
CA ILE A 225 20.28 7.44 -25.23
C ILE A 225 21.07 6.20 -25.66
N PHE A 226 22.09 6.36 -26.51
CA PHE A 226 22.97 5.25 -26.88
C PHE A 226 23.86 4.87 -25.69
N LEU A 227 24.75 5.77 -25.26
CA LEU A 227 25.58 5.62 -24.07
C LEU A 227 25.49 6.88 -23.20
N PRO A 228 25.35 6.74 -21.87
CA PRO A 228 25.45 7.89 -20.98
C PRO A 228 26.88 8.42 -21.07
N ARG A 229 27.04 9.71 -21.36
CA ARG A 229 28.34 10.39 -21.27
C ARG A 229 28.54 10.81 -19.81
N PRO A 230 29.42 10.16 -19.02
CA PRO A 230 29.78 10.70 -17.73
C PRO A 230 30.64 11.94 -17.99
N LYS A 231 30.20 13.11 -17.52
CA LYS A 231 31.06 14.30 -17.53
C LYS A 231 32.15 14.07 -16.46
N PRO A 232 33.46 14.18 -16.78
CA PRO A 232 34.46 14.23 -15.72
C PRO A 232 34.26 15.53 -14.92
N GLY A 233 33.74 15.42 -13.69
CA GLY A 233 33.65 16.52 -12.73
C GLY A 233 32.32 17.28 -12.60
N ALA A 234 31.17 16.77 -13.06
CA ALA A 234 29.88 17.45 -12.84
C ALA A 234 29.23 17.07 -11.51
N SER A 235 29.31 17.98 -10.55
CA SER A 235 28.40 18.08 -9.42
C SER A 235 26.94 18.15 -9.88
N THR A 236 26.12 17.35 -9.21
CA THR A 236 24.66 17.43 -9.07
C THR A 236 24.03 18.72 -9.59
N GLU A 237 23.61 18.77 -10.85
CA GLU A 237 22.59 19.71 -11.28
C GLU A 237 21.82 19.18 -12.48
N MET A 238 20.51 19.33 -12.35
CA MET A 238 19.43 18.66 -13.07
C MET A 238 19.20 19.32 -14.44
N GLU A 239 20.23 19.42 -15.27
CA GLU A 239 20.09 19.76 -16.68
C GLU A 239 20.51 18.58 -17.53
N LEU A 240 19.61 18.09 -18.39
CA LEU A 240 19.89 17.08 -19.42
C LEU A 240 21.23 17.38 -20.10
N PRO A 241 22.27 16.53 -19.92
CA PRO A 241 23.58 16.82 -20.50
C PRO A 241 23.50 17.05 -22.01
N LYS A 242 23.79 18.29 -22.43
CA LYS A 242 24.08 18.66 -23.81
C LYS A 242 25.33 17.88 -24.25
N GLY A 243 25.14 16.67 -24.77
CA GLY A 243 26.25 15.80 -25.20
C GLY A 243 25.96 14.31 -25.32
N PHE A 244 24.72 13.84 -25.11
CA PHE A 244 24.39 12.44 -25.44
C PHE A 244 24.14 12.27 -26.93
N ILE A 245 24.59 11.15 -27.46
CA ILE A 245 24.22 10.71 -28.81
C ILE A 245 22.99 9.81 -28.67
N THR A 246 21.92 10.15 -29.38
CA THR A 246 20.71 9.33 -29.45
C THR A 246 21.01 8.08 -30.28
N VAL A 247 20.37 6.94 -29.99
CA VAL A 247 20.47 5.72 -30.83
C VAL A 247 20.20 6.01 -32.32
N LYS A 248 19.26 6.92 -32.61
CA LYS A 248 18.96 7.37 -33.99
C LYS A 248 20.10 8.14 -34.64
N GLU A 249 20.81 8.96 -33.87
CA GLU A 249 21.96 9.73 -34.37
C GLU A 249 23.16 8.81 -34.56
N TRP A 250 23.40 7.90 -33.62
CA TRP A 250 24.44 6.89 -33.78
C TRP A 250 24.17 5.98 -34.99
N LYS A 251 22.92 5.56 -35.23
CA LYS A 251 22.55 4.84 -36.46
C LYS A 251 22.89 5.62 -37.73
N LYS A 252 22.70 6.95 -37.74
CA LYS A 252 23.11 7.81 -38.86
C LYS A 252 24.62 7.90 -39.01
N GLU A 253 25.37 7.89 -37.91
CA GLU A 253 26.84 7.82 -37.93
C GLU A 253 27.31 6.46 -38.49
N LEU A 254 26.69 5.36 -38.08
CA LEU A 254 26.99 4.01 -38.59
C LEU A 254 26.71 3.85 -40.09
N CYS A 255 25.76 4.59 -40.65
CA CYS A 255 25.55 4.61 -42.10
C CYS A 255 26.67 5.35 -42.86
N LYS A 256 27.45 6.20 -42.19
CA LYS A 256 28.62 6.87 -42.79
C LYS A 256 29.88 6.03 -42.61
N ASP A 257 30.09 5.57 -41.38
CA ASP A 257 31.24 4.75 -40.99
C ASP A 257 30.72 3.39 -40.50
N PRO A 258 30.66 2.36 -41.37
CA PRO A 258 30.07 1.07 -41.04
C PRO A 258 30.92 0.23 -40.09
N ILE A 259 32.21 0.56 -39.93
CA ILE A 259 33.13 -0.16 -39.02
C ILE A 259 33.45 0.75 -37.84
N VAL A 260 33.14 0.29 -36.63
CA VAL A 260 33.41 1.04 -35.40
C VAL A 260 34.12 0.15 -34.38
N THR A 261 35.21 0.66 -33.81
CA THR A 261 35.97 -0.07 -32.79
C THR A 261 35.38 0.18 -31.39
N VAL A 262 35.17 -0.87 -30.61
CA VAL A 262 34.64 -0.78 -29.23
C VAL A 262 35.58 0.06 -28.35
N SER A 263 36.89 -0.08 -28.55
CA SER A 263 37.92 0.74 -27.90
C SER A 263 37.78 2.24 -28.19
N GLU A 264 37.37 2.61 -29.40
CA GLU A 264 37.16 4.01 -29.78
C GLU A 264 35.89 4.58 -29.13
N LEU A 265 34.79 3.81 -29.16
CA LEU A 265 33.55 4.18 -28.47
C LEU A 265 33.76 4.33 -26.96
N SER A 266 34.47 3.40 -26.35
CA SER A 266 34.83 3.46 -24.92
C SER A 266 35.57 4.76 -24.58
N ARG A 267 36.52 5.19 -25.41
CA ARG A 267 37.23 6.47 -25.25
C ARG A 267 36.34 7.68 -25.50
N ARG A 268 35.51 7.64 -26.56
CA ARG A 268 34.62 8.75 -26.97
C ARG A 268 33.55 9.04 -25.92
N PHE A 269 33.06 8.02 -25.24
CA PHE A 269 32.00 8.13 -24.25
C PHE A 269 32.49 8.05 -22.80
N TRP A 270 33.78 7.79 -22.55
CA TRP A 270 34.35 7.54 -21.22
C TRP A 270 33.64 6.40 -20.47
N VAL A 271 33.28 5.35 -21.20
CA VAL A 271 32.53 4.19 -20.72
C VAL A 271 33.41 2.95 -20.80
N SER A 272 33.20 1.96 -19.93
CA SER A 272 33.95 0.70 -19.99
C SER A 272 33.69 -0.04 -21.31
N LYS A 273 34.70 -0.75 -21.86
CA LYS A 273 34.50 -1.54 -23.09
C LYS A 273 33.38 -2.56 -22.95
N GLN A 274 33.20 -3.13 -21.75
CA GLN A 274 32.14 -4.08 -21.45
C GLN A 274 30.76 -3.44 -21.55
N GLU A 275 30.57 -2.26 -20.96
CA GLU A 275 29.29 -1.55 -20.99
C GLU A 275 28.93 -1.09 -22.41
N VAL A 276 29.92 -0.71 -23.24
CA VAL A 276 29.70 -0.47 -24.67
C VAL A 276 29.20 -1.74 -25.37
N ARG A 277 29.82 -2.90 -25.10
CA ARG A 277 29.40 -4.18 -25.71
C ARG A 277 28.02 -4.60 -25.28
N GLU A 278 27.73 -4.56 -23.98
CA GLU A 278 26.40 -4.88 -23.43
C GLU A 278 25.33 -4.04 -24.09
N ARG A 279 25.60 -2.73 -24.25
CA ARG A 279 24.66 -1.83 -24.88
C ARG A 279 24.46 -2.10 -26.38
N ILE A 280 25.52 -2.43 -27.11
CA ILE A 280 25.42 -2.83 -28.52
C ILE A 280 24.64 -4.14 -28.65
N SER A 281 24.90 -5.12 -27.78
CA SER A 281 24.17 -6.39 -27.73
C SER A 281 22.68 -6.19 -27.47
N GLU A 282 22.30 -5.36 -26.49
CA GLU A 282 20.89 -5.03 -26.21
C GLU A 282 20.20 -4.38 -27.44
N LEU A 283 20.92 -3.51 -28.16
CA LEU A 283 20.39 -2.87 -29.36
C LEU A 283 20.26 -3.82 -30.56
N LEU A 284 21.09 -4.86 -30.63
CA LEU A 284 20.97 -5.96 -31.59
C LEU A 284 19.78 -6.86 -31.24
N GLU A 285 19.62 -7.24 -29.96
CA GLU A 285 18.50 -8.06 -29.48
C GLU A 285 17.13 -7.38 -29.69
N THR A 286 17.10 -6.04 -29.62
CA THR A 286 15.89 -5.24 -29.84
C THR A 286 15.68 -4.83 -31.30
N ASP A 287 16.47 -5.35 -32.24
CA ASP A 287 16.43 -5.09 -33.69
C ASP A 287 16.52 -3.60 -34.07
N ARG A 288 17.12 -2.75 -33.22
CA ARG A 288 17.24 -1.31 -33.47
C ARG A 288 18.41 -0.97 -34.35
N ILE A 289 19.48 -1.74 -34.19
CA ILE A 289 20.66 -1.76 -35.05
C ILE A 289 20.82 -3.15 -35.64
N THR A 290 21.41 -3.20 -36.82
CA THR A 290 21.72 -4.44 -37.53
C THR A 290 23.22 -4.52 -37.74
N GLY A 291 23.84 -5.64 -37.43
CA GLY A 291 25.28 -5.77 -37.55
C GLY A 291 25.84 -7.01 -36.87
N VAL A 292 27.16 -7.13 -36.95
CA VAL A 292 27.93 -8.20 -36.31
C VAL A 292 28.86 -7.57 -35.29
N LEU A 293 28.80 -8.06 -34.05
CA LEU A 293 29.69 -7.67 -32.97
C LEU A 293 30.78 -8.73 -32.81
N ASP A 294 32.01 -8.34 -33.10
CA ASP A 294 33.23 -9.11 -32.83
C ASP A 294 33.86 -8.63 -31.50
N ALA A 295 34.94 -9.25 -31.04
CA ALA A 295 35.52 -9.01 -29.72
C ALA A 295 35.88 -7.53 -29.43
N ASP A 296 36.35 -6.79 -30.44
CA ASP A 296 36.74 -5.37 -30.31
C ASP A 296 36.21 -4.47 -31.45
N ARG A 297 35.45 -5.02 -32.41
CA ARG A 297 34.89 -4.26 -33.54
C ARG A 297 33.41 -4.57 -33.72
N PHE A 298 32.64 -3.55 -34.07
CA PHE A 298 31.26 -3.65 -34.50
C PHE A 298 31.16 -3.26 -35.96
N ILE A 299 30.51 -4.10 -36.76
CA ILE A 299 30.28 -3.88 -38.18
C ILE A 299 28.78 -3.70 -38.39
N HIS A 300 28.37 -2.51 -38.81
CA HIS A 300 27.00 -2.25 -39.20
C HIS A 300 26.71 -2.87 -40.57
N LEU A 301 25.61 -3.61 -40.67
CA LEU A 301 25.12 -4.18 -41.93
C LEU A 301 23.80 -3.52 -42.29
N SER A 302 23.71 -2.98 -43.50
CA SER A 302 22.45 -2.46 -44.02
C SER A 302 21.49 -3.61 -44.39
N THR A 303 20.23 -3.29 -44.63
CA THR A 303 19.24 -4.30 -45.03
C THR A 303 19.60 -4.95 -46.38
N SER A 304 20.18 -4.21 -47.32
CA SER A 304 20.67 -4.78 -48.58
C SER A 304 21.83 -5.74 -48.38
N ASP A 305 22.73 -5.45 -47.43
CA ASP A 305 23.90 -6.28 -47.15
C ASP A 305 23.47 -7.59 -46.50
N LEU A 306 22.50 -7.53 -45.59
CA LEU A 306 21.88 -8.72 -44.98
C LEU A 306 21.21 -9.60 -46.02
N VAL A 307 20.48 -9.03 -46.98
CA VAL A 307 19.87 -9.80 -48.08
C VAL A 307 20.97 -10.47 -48.92
N SER A 308 22.01 -9.74 -49.30
CA SER A 308 23.14 -10.26 -50.08
C SER A 308 23.89 -11.38 -49.35
N LEU A 309 24.11 -11.20 -48.04
CA LEU A 309 24.74 -12.18 -47.16
C LEU A 309 23.85 -13.43 -46.98
N SER A 310 22.54 -13.26 -46.83
CA SER A 310 21.60 -14.38 -46.76
C SER A 310 21.55 -15.17 -48.07
N GLY A 311 21.66 -14.50 -49.22
CA GLY A 311 21.74 -15.14 -50.54
C GLY A 311 23.03 -15.95 -50.69
N PHE A 312 24.16 -15.38 -50.26
CA PHE A 312 25.45 -16.07 -50.23
C PHE A 312 25.44 -17.31 -49.33
N LEU A 313 24.86 -17.20 -48.13
CA LEU A 313 24.72 -18.31 -47.20
C LEU A 313 23.80 -19.42 -47.72
N LYS A 314 22.73 -19.09 -48.45
CA LYS A 314 21.87 -20.10 -49.09
C LYS A 314 22.58 -20.84 -50.23
N ALA A 315 23.51 -20.18 -50.91
CA ALA A 315 24.27 -20.78 -51.99
C ALA A 315 25.43 -21.67 -51.50
N LYS A 316 25.88 -21.49 -50.25
CA LYS A 316 26.92 -22.32 -49.62
C LYS A 316 26.31 -23.27 -48.59
N ASP A 317 26.43 -24.57 -48.85
CA ASP A 317 25.98 -25.62 -47.90
C ASP A 317 26.86 -25.73 -46.63
N THR A 318 28.05 -25.13 -46.64
CA THR A 318 29.01 -25.19 -45.52
C THR A 318 29.22 -23.81 -44.87
N PHE A 319 29.00 -23.76 -43.56
CA PHE A 319 29.09 -22.55 -42.74
C PHE A 319 30.47 -22.43 -42.09
N ASP A 320 31.47 -22.00 -42.87
CA ASP A 320 32.77 -21.61 -42.31
C ASP A 320 32.73 -20.15 -41.84
N SER A 321 32.99 -19.93 -40.55
CA SER A 321 32.98 -18.60 -39.93
C SER A 321 33.96 -17.63 -40.60
N THR A 322 35.11 -18.13 -41.07
CA THR A 322 36.14 -17.35 -41.77
C THR A 322 35.66 -16.85 -43.13
N VAL A 323 34.91 -17.68 -43.86
CA VAL A 323 34.35 -17.36 -45.18
C VAL A 323 33.26 -16.30 -45.05
N VAL A 324 32.39 -16.45 -44.05
CA VAL A 324 31.34 -15.46 -43.79
C VAL A 324 31.94 -14.11 -43.39
N GLN A 325 32.97 -14.11 -42.54
CA GLN A 325 33.67 -12.89 -42.15
C GLN A 325 34.33 -12.21 -43.36
N ALA A 326 34.96 -12.98 -44.25
CA ALA A 326 35.55 -12.42 -45.47
C ALA A 326 34.49 -11.78 -46.38
N LYS A 327 33.30 -12.38 -46.49
CA LYS A 327 32.21 -11.81 -47.28
C LYS A 327 31.63 -10.53 -46.65
N ILE A 328 31.55 -10.48 -45.33
CA ILE A 328 31.17 -9.27 -44.58
C ILE A 328 32.18 -8.15 -44.86
N ASP A 329 33.47 -8.44 -44.77
CA ASP A 329 34.52 -7.44 -45.00
C ASP A 329 34.55 -6.94 -46.47
N GLU A 330 34.13 -7.75 -47.44
CA GLU A 330 33.94 -7.35 -48.84
C GLU A 330 32.76 -6.39 -49.02
N LEU A 331 31.60 -6.74 -48.43
CA LEU A 331 30.37 -5.94 -48.52
C LEU A 331 30.52 -4.55 -47.88
N VAL A 332 31.35 -4.44 -46.85
CA VAL A 332 31.56 -3.19 -46.11
C VAL A 332 32.60 -2.28 -46.78
N LYS A 333 33.45 -2.83 -47.66
CA LYS A 333 34.44 -2.06 -48.44
C LYS A 333 33.91 -1.55 -49.78
N SER A 334 32.85 -2.17 -50.30
CA SER A 334 32.16 -1.76 -51.53
C SER A 334 31.22 -0.60 -51.28
#